data_AF-A0A662VD88-F1
#
_entry.id   AF-A0A662VD88-F1
#
_cell.length_a   1.000
_cell.length_b   1.000
_cell.length_c   1.000
_cell.angle_alpha   90.00
_cell.angle_beta   90.00
_cell.angle_gamma   90.00
#
_symmetry.space_group_name_H-M   'P 1'
#
loop_
_entity.id
_entity.type
_entity.pdbx_description
1 polymer ?
#
loop_
_entity_poly.entity_id
_entity_poly.type
_entity_poly.pdbx_seq_one_letter_code
_entity_poly.pdbx_strand_id
1 'polypeptide(L)'
;MEPHVLRFKNKVFLLKALSLIKVIRLSEWLVSYYPLSKAKTFSKVKLPHRFNGLENHVVTFRTKVLIDEVPNARPYLLLKLSSNAQVYLDGEPYFGIDFFHKEVPITKYGDVDLVIEVFNRGLHGELIEDVVFSDAIIAYRDHDIYEFAVFIDSLVDFINLLPRNDYLRVRLEGIVSDVLRMIPIEGISPEKVDYLIDLALSEPLLRQAHSLLRGLLSNLRLLAREAPSKLRDAGFREPKYEELKGRVIKAKEHLIKLLNEFSRELDKVGSVLAQGHSHIDLAWLWPPSTGLRNVLRTVSTALRLLELYPEFTFTMTSALYYKWLKENYPDLFKKIKEYV
;
A
#
# COMPACT_ATOMS: atom_id res chain seq x y z
N MET A 1 13.86 16.01 -12.59
CA MET A 1 13.18 15.04 -13.47
C MET A 1 12.89 15.73 -14.79
N GLU A 2 13.09 15.05 -15.93
CA GLU A 2 12.86 15.66 -17.25
C GLU A 2 11.35 15.83 -17.54
N PRO A 3 10.95 16.83 -18.35
CA PRO A 3 9.53 17.15 -18.55
C PRO A 3 8.69 15.99 -19.11
N HIS A 4 9.24 15.13 -19.97
CA HIS A 4 8.50 13.99 -20.53
C HIS A 4 8.33 12.84 -19.52
N VAL A 5 9.36 12.54 -18.72
CA VAL A 5 9.27 11.58 -17.62
C VAL A 5 8.22 12.02 -16.60
N LEU A 6 8.17 13.31 -16.28
CA LEU A 6 7.14 13.87 -15.40
C LEU A 6 5.73 13.65 -15.97
N ARG A 7 5.55 13.76 -17.29
CA ARG A 7 4.26 13.46 -17.94
C ARG A 7 3.87 11.99 -17.78
N PHE A 8 4.83 11.06 -17.89
CA PHE A 8 4.56 9.63 -17.66
C PHE A 8 4.14 9.38 -16.23
N LYS A 9 4.90 9.89 -15.25
CA LYS A 9 4.59 9.76 -13.81
C LYS A 9 3.21 10.32 -13.47
N ASN A 10 2.86 11.49 -14.01
CA ASN A 10 1.53 12.08 -13.81
C ASN A 10 0.42 11.18 -14.36
N LYS A 11 0.61 10.59 -15.54
CA LYS A 11 -0.39 9.72 -16.15
C LYS A 11 -0.54 8.39 -15.40
N VAL A 12 0.57 7.80 -14.96
CA VAL A 12 0.59 6.61 -14.10
C VAL A 12 -0.15 6.87 -12.80
N PHE A 13 0.12 8.01 -12.16
CA PHE A 13 -0.56 8.42 -10.94
C PHE A 13 -2.08 8.52 -11.13
N LEU A 14 -2.54 9.10 -12.25
CA LEU A 14 -3.96 9.12 -12.60
C LEU A 14 -4.52 7.71 -12.81
N LEU A 15 -3.80 6.80 -13.47
CA LEU A 15 -4.25 5.41 -13.66
C LEU A 15 -4.39 4.66 -12.33
N LYS A 16 -3.43 4.82 -11.40
CA LYS A 16 -3.53 4.26 -10.04
C LYS A 16 -4.83 4.75 -9.36
N ALA A 17 -5.21 6.00 -9.57
CA ALA A 17 -6.45 6.55 -9.04
C ALA A 17 -7.70 6.02 -9.72
N LEU A 18 -7.68 5.94 -11.05
CA LEU A 18 -8.80 5.48 -11.85
C LEU A 18 -9.08 4.00 -11.65
N SER A 19 -8.08 3.22 -11.21
CA SER A 19 -8.26 1.85 -10.74
C SER A 19 -9.21 1.72 -9.56
N LEU A 20 -9.43 2.79 -8.79
CA LEU A 20 -10.34 2.76 -7.65
C LEU A 20 -11.78 2.52 -8.12
N ILE A 21 -12.42 1.51 -7.56
CA ILE A 21 -13.83 1.17 -7.84
C ILE A 21 -14.72 1.63 -6.69
N LYS A 22 -14.28 1.37 -5.44
CA LYS A 22 -15.08 1.62 -4.24
C LYS A 22 -14.17 1.99 -3.08
N VAL A 23 -14.66 2.88 -2.20
CA VAL A 23 -13.99 3.23 -0.94
C VAL A 23 -14.99 3.09 0.20
N ILE A 24 -14.56 2.45 1.28
CA ILE A 24 -15.28 2.38 2.54
C ILE A 24 -14.42 3.07 3.60
N ARG A 25 -14.94 4.11 4.25
CA ARG A 25 -14.22 4.82 5.32
C ARG A 25 -14.61 4.26 6.67
N LEU A 26 -13.61 3.93 7.49
CA LEU A 26 -13.79 3.36 8.83
C LEU A 26 -13.65 4.49 9.85
N SER A 27 -14.76 5.17 10.16
CA SER A 27 -14.78 6.34 11.04
C SER A 27 -14.98 6.01 12.52
N GLU A 28 -15.63 4.88 12.83
CA GLU A 28 -15.94 4.46 14.19
C GLU A 28 -15.05 3.29 14.62
N TRP A 29 -14.38 3.48 15.75
CA TRP A 29 -13.44 2.51 16.31
C TRP A 29 -13.70 2.31 17.80
N LEU A 30 -13.39 1.11 18.25
CA LEU A 30 -13.25 0.77 19.66
C LEU A 30 -11.77 0.83 20.02
N VAL A 31 -11.41 1.46 21.12
CA VAL A 31 -10.01 1.57 21.59
C VAL A 31 -9.83 0.94 22.97
N SER A 32 -8.73 0.23 23.15
CA SER A 32 -8.24 -0.24 24.44
C SER A 32 -6.76 0.13 24.59
N TYR A 33 -6.37 0.70 25.73
CA TYR A 33 -4.99 1.09 26.02
C TYR A 33 -4.15 -0.08 26.56
N TYR A 34 -4.46 -1.28 26.08
CA TYR A 34 -3.81 -2.53 26.42
C TYR A 34 -3.56 -3.34 25.15
N PRO A 35 -2.55 -4.23 25.13
CA PRO A 35 -2.37 -5.18 24.03
C PRO A 35 -3.61 -6.08 23.90
N LEU A 36 -3.82 -6.63 22.69
CA LEU A 36 -5.01 -7.42 22.36
C LEU A 36 -5.25 -8.57 23.35
N SER A 37 -4.18 -9.23 23.81
CA SER A 37 -4.23 -10.32 24.79
C SER A 37 -4.73 -9.91 26.18
N LYS A 38 -4.73 -8.60 26.50
CA LYS A 38 -5.16 -8.03 27.80
C LYS A 38 -6.33 -7.05 27.66
N ALA A 39 -6.78 -6.77 26.45
CA ALA A 39 -7.84 -5.80 26.17
C ALA A 39 -9.22 -6.35 26.58
N LYS A 40 -9.64 -6.05 27.83
CA LYS A 40 -10.96 -6.46 28.37
C LYS A 40 -12.05 -5.43 28.13
N THR A 41 -11.68 -4.15 28.10
CA THR A 41 -12.60 -3.03 27.98
C THR A 41 -12.23 -2.17 26.79
N PHE A 42 -13.25 -1.72 26.07
CA PHE A 42 -13.11 -0.87 24.91
C PHE A 42 -14.02 0.36 25.04
N SER A 43 -13.50 1.52 24.62
CA SER A 43 -14.24 2.77 24.53
C SER A 43 -14.42 3.16 23.07
N LYS A 44 -15.54 3.79 22.72
CA LYS A 44 -15.76 4.30 21.36
C LYS A 44 -14.92 5.56 21.11
N VAL A 45 -14.28 5.64 19.95
CA VAL A 45 -13.53 6.80 19.45
C VAL A 45 -13.83 7.02 17.97
N LYS A 46 -13.58 8.25 17.51
CA LYS A 46 -13.61 8.62 16.09
C LYS A 46 -12.23 9.04 15.64
N LEU A 47 -11.91 8.83 14.36
CA LEU A 47 -10.68 9.32 13.76
C LEU A 47 -10.84 10.79 13.30
N PRO A 48 -9.80 11.64 13.41
CA PRO A 48 -8.47 11.33 13.93
C PRO A 48 -8.45 11.16 15.46
N HIS A 49 -7.72 10.15 15.96
CA HIS A 49 -7.50 9.91 17.38
C HIS A 49 -6.01 10.04 17.72
N ARG A 50 -5.72 10.74 18.82
CA ARG A 50 -4.36 11.01 19.29
C ARG A 50 -4.18 10.47 20.71
N PHE A 51 -3.03 9.88 21.00
CA PHE A 51 -2.70 9.39 22.34
C PHE A 51 -1.20 9.48 22.64
N ASN A 52 -0.88 9.54 23.93
CA ASN A 52 0.49 9.55 24.41
C ASN A 52 1.08 8.12 24.41
N GLY A 53 2.05 7.86 23.54
CA GLY A 53 2.74 6.59 23.41
C GLY A 53 3.75 6.32 24.53
N LEU A 54 4.19 7.32 25.29
CA LEU A 54 5.05 7.10 26.47
C LEU A 54 4.26 6.45 27.62
N GLU A 55 3.01 6.85 27.80
CA GLU A 55 2.09 6.27 28.78
C GLU A 55 1.49 4.95 28.29
N ASN A 56 1.22 4.86 26.99
CA ASN A 56 0.50 3.74 26.39
C ASN A 56 1.38 3.01 25.37
N HIS A 57 2.19 2.06 25.87
CA HIS A 57 3.15 1.33 25.04
C HIS A 57 2.53 0.51 23.91
N VAL A 58 1.29 0.04 24.11
CA VAL A 58 0.50 -0.70 23.11
C VAL A 58 -0.94 -0.26 23.22
N VAL A 59 -1.55 0.11 22.09
CA VAL A 59 -2.95 0.51 22.01
C VAL A 59 -3.64 -0.32 20.94
N THR A 60 -4.76 -0.94 21.30
CA THR A 60 -5.54 -1.80 20.41
C THR A 60 -6.76 -1.04 19.90
N PHE A 61 -6.88 -0.93 18.59
CA PHE A 61 -8.09 -0.45 17.91
C PHE A 61 -8.84 -1.63 17.30
N ARG A 62 -10.17 -1.63 17.38
CA ARG A 62 -11.02 -2.67 16.84
C ARG A 62 -12.23 -2.08 16.13
N THR A 63 -12.62 -2.68 15.01
CA THR A 63 -13.87 -2.37 14.33
C THR A 63 -14.37 -3.61 13.59
N LYS A 64 -15.67 -3.65 13.29
CA LYS A 64 -16.26 -4.69 12.44
C LYS A 64 -16.57 -4.09 11.09
N VAL A 65 -16.22 -4.81 10.02
CA VAL A 65 -16.41 -4.32 8.66
C VAL A 65 -16.87 -5.45 7.75
N LEU A 66 -17.84 -5.16 6.90
CA LEU A 66 -18.23 -6.04 5.80
C LEU A 66 -17.33 -5.78 4.61
N ILE A 67 -16.62 -6.81 4.16
CA ILE A 67 -15.73 -6.78 3.00
C ILE A 67 -16.37 -7.57 1.88
N ASP A 68 -16.92 -6.87 0.90
CA ASP A 68 -17.62 -7.46 -0.23
C ASP A 68 -16.64 -8.09 -1.22
N GLU A 69 -17.04 -9.19 -1.87
CA GLU A 69 -16.37 -9.66 -3.07
C GLU A 69 -16.79 -8.80 -4.26
N VAL A 70 -15.83 -8.13 -4.88
CA VAL A 70 -16.06 -7.30 -6.07
C VAL A 70 -15.29 -7.91 -7.24
N PRO A 71 -15.96 -8.25 -8.36
CA PRO A 71 -15.30 -8.87 -9.50
C PRO A 71 -14.11 -8.04 -10.01
N ASN A 72 -12.96 -8.71 -10.21
CA ASN A 72 -11.71 -8.12 -10.66
C ASN A 72 -11.13 -6.99 -9.80
N ALA A 73 -11.63 -6.82 -8.56
CA ALA A 73 -11.14 -5.82 -7.64
C ALA A 73 -10.55 -6.47 -6.40
N ARG A 74 -9.42 -5.93 -5.93
CA ARG A 74 -8.82 -6.34 -4.66
C ARG A 74 -9.04 -5.25 -3.61
N PRO A 75 -9.57 -5.58 -2.43
CA PRO A 75 -9.62 -4.65 -1.31
C PRO A 75 -8.23 -4.46 -0.68
N TYR A 76 -7.89 -3.20 -0.42
CA TYR A 76 -6.71 -2.81 0.34
C TYR A 76 -7.15 -1.99 1.55
N LEU A 77 -6.69 -2.35 2.74
CA LEU A 77 -6.82 -1.51 3.93
C LEU A 77 -5.67 -0.50 3.92
N LEU A 78 -6.00 0.79 3.91
CA LEU A 78 -5.05 1.88 4.02
C LEU A 78 -5.18 2.52 5.40
N LEU A 79 -4.09 2.54 6.15
CA LEU A 79 -4.04 3.07 7.51
C LEU A 79 -3.13 4.29 7.59
N LYS A 80 -3.71 5.45 7.91
CA LYS A 80 -2.93 6.67 8.19
C LYS A 80 -2.56 6.70 9.66
N LEU A 81 -1.50 5.97 9.98
CA LEU A 81 -0.94 5.87 11.32
C LEU A 81 0.46 6.51 11.36
N SER A 82 0.80 7.16 12.47
CA SER A 82 2.14 7.74 12.72
C SER A 82 3.07 6.79 13.48
N SER A 83 2.81 5.49 13.45
CA SER A 83 3.60 4.47 14.16
C SER A 83 3.49 3.10 13.48
N ASN A 84 4.22 2.13 14.03
CA ASN A 84 4.16 0.72 13.67
C ASN A 84 2.89 0.06 14.25
N ALA A 85 2.34 -0.89 13.51
CA ALA A 85 1.22 -1.70 14.01
C ALA A 85 1.22 -3.12 13.45
N GLN A 86 0.54 -4.01 14.16
CA GLN A 86 0.14 -5.33 13.69
C GLN A 86 -1.35 -5.32 13.36
N VAL A 87 -1.69 -5.70 12.15
CA VAL A 87 -3.08 -5.93 11.71
C VAL A 87 -3.44 -7.38 12.01
N TYR A 88 -4.63 -7.58 12.55
CA TYR A 88 -5.27 -8.88 12.74
C TYR A 88 -6.62 -8.89 12.04
N LEU A 89 -6.94 -10.00 11.37
CA LEU A 89 -8.26 -10.26 10.79
C LEU A 89 -8.82 -11.53 11.41
N ASP A 90 -9.96 -11.40 12.10
CA ASP A 90 -10.63 -12.49 12.83
C ASP A 90 -9.71 -13.13 13.89
N GLY A 91 -8.93 -12.29 14.57
CA GLY A 91 -7.99 -12.71 15.62
C GLY A 91 -6.66 -13.30 15.12
N GLU A 92 -6.50 -13.53 13.82
CA GLU A 92 -5.24 -14.02 13.25
C GLU A 92 -4.28 -12.87 12.91
N PRO A 93 -2.99 -12.94 13.29
CA PRO A 93 -1.98 -11.99 12.81
C PRO A 93 -1.92 -12.02 11.29
N TYR A 94 -2.18 -10.88 10.66
CA TYR A 94 -2.44 -10.83 9.22
C TYR A 94 -1.38 -10.06 8.44
N PHE A 95 -1.02 -8.84 8.87
CA PHE A 95 -0.06 -8.02 8.15
C PHE A 95 0.56 -6.94 9.03
N GLY A 96 1.77 -6.53 8.68
CA GLY A 96 2.48 -5.45 9.34
C GLY A 96 2.37 -4.07 8.71
N ILE A 97 2.24 -3.05 9.55
CA ILE A 97 2.25 -1.64 9.16
C ILE A 97 3.46 -0.94 9.75
N ASP A 98 4.08 -0.07 8.97
CA ASP A 98 5.14 0.84 9.40
C ASP A 98 5.01 2.23 8.76
N PHE A 99 6.02 3.08 8.96
CA PHE A 99 6.05 4.44 8.42
C PHE A 99 6.06 4.53 6.89
N PHE A 100 6.56 3.49 6.22
CA PHE A 100 6.70 3.36 4.78
C PHE A 100 5.60 2.49 4.17
N HIS A 101 5.15 1.45 4.89
CA HIS A 101 4.14 0.49 4.45
C HIS A 101 2.82 0.72 5.19
N LYS A 102 1.88 1.35 4.48
CA LYS A 102 0.56 1.74 5.00
C LYS A 102 -0.62 1.06 4.32
N GLU A 103 -0.34 0.17 3.36
CA GLU A 103 -1.33 -0.55 2.58
C GLU A 103 -1.27 -2.04 2.90
N VAL A 104 -2.43 -2.64 3.17
CA VAL A 104 -2.56 -4.07 3.47
C VAL A 104 -3.50 -4.70 2.45
N PRO A 105 -3.04 -5.64 1.62
CA PRO A 105 -3.92 -6.39 0.73
C PRO A 105 -4.81 -7.32 1.56
N ILE A 106 -6.12 -7.23 1.36
CA ILE A 106 -7.09 -8.07 2.06
C ILE A 106 -7.52 -9.23 1.14
N THR A 107 -7.52 -10.45 1.66
CA THR A 107 -8.01 -11.66 0.96
C THR A 107 -9.13 -12.37 1.69
N LYS A 108 -9.56 -11.87 2.85
CA LYS A 108 -10.73 -12.36 3.58
C LYS A 108 -11.93 -11.48 3.23
N TYR A 109 -13.06 -12.12 2.95
CA TYR A 109 -14.33 -11.48 2.58
C TYR A 109 -15.43 -11.85 3.58
N GLY A 110 -16.52 -11.08 3.59
CA GLY A 110 -17.62 -11.19 4.54
C GLY A 110 -17.46 -10.29 5.76
N ASP A 111 -18.11 -10.66 6.86
CA ASP A 111 -18.01 -9.95 8.14
C ASP A 111 -16.66 -10.22 8.79
N VAL A 112 -15.78 -9.21 8.78
CA VAL A 112 -14.42 -9.32 9.31
C VAL A 112 -14.28 -8.50 10.59
N ASP A 113 -13.72 -9.13 11.63
CA ASP A 113 -13.25 -8.45 12.83
C ASP A 113 -11.84 -7.89 12.59
N LEU A 114 -11.77 -6.58 12.37
CA LEU A 114 -10.53 -5.88 12.09
C LEU A 114 -9.94 -5.31 13.39
N VAL A 115 -8.73 -5.74 13.73
CA VAL A 115 -8.00 -5.25 14.90
C VAL A 115 -6.63 -4.72 14.50
N ILE A 116 -6.28 -3.52 14.99
CA ILE A 116 -4.99 -2.87 14.80
C ILE A 116 -4.32 -2.71 16.16
N GLU A 117 -3.24 -3.44 16.40
CA GLU A 117 -2.41 -3.27 17.59
C GLU A 117 -1.26 -2.30 17.27
N VAL A 118 -1.34 -1.09 17.81
CA VAL A 118 -0.39 -0.01 17.58
C VAL A 118 0.69 -0.02 18.65
N PHE A 119 1.95 0.08 18.23
CA PHE A 119 3.10 0.12 19.12
C PHE A 119 3.62 1.55 19.27
N ASN A 120 4.23 1.89 20.39
CA ASN A 120 4.82 3.21 20.62
C ASN A 120 6.29 3.33 20.20
N ARG A 121 6.82 2.32 19.49
CA ARG A 121 8.22 2.30 19.04
C ARG A 121 8.28 2.26 17.53
N GLY A 122 9.14 3.11 16.97
CA GLY A 122 9.43 3.14 15.55
C GLY A 122 10.38 2.04 15.10
N LEU A 123 10.88 2.15 13.87
CA LEU A 123 11.62 1.06 13.20
C LEU A 123 13.03 0.86 13.75
N HIS A 124 13.61 1.88 14.36
CA HIS A 124 14.96 1.88 14.94
C HIS A 124 14.90 1.97 16.47
N GLY A 125 13.75 1.65 17.08
CA GLY A 125 13.56 1.66 18.53
C GLY A 125 13.21 3.01 19.13
N GLU A 126 13.13 4.07 18.33
CA GLU A 126 12.72 5.42 18.73
C GLU A 126 11.34 5.37 19.40
N LEU A 127 11.21 6.05 20.55
CA LEU A 127 9.92 6.20 21.21
C LEU A 127 9.11 7.28 20.49
N ILE A 128 7.84 6.98 20.24
CA ILE A 128 6.90 7.89 19.60
C ILE A 128 5.94 8.35 20.69
N GLU A 129 6.13 9.58 21.13
CA GLU A 129 5.29 10.19 22.16
C GLU A 129 3.91 10.54 21.61
N ASP A 130 3.85 11.23 20.48
CA ASP A 130 2.60 11.67 19.88
C ASP A 130 2.16 10.71 18.77
N VAL A 131 1.36 9.70 19.14
CA VAL A 131 0.81 8.74 18.18
C VAL A 131 -0.54 9.24 17.68
N VAL A 132 -0.67 9.34 16.36
CA VAL A 132 -1.86 9.81 15.68
C VAL A 132 -2.35 8.72 14.72
N PHE A 133 -3.57 8.28 14.95
CA PHE A 133 -4.33 7.49 14.00
C PHE A 133 -5.31 8.43 13.28
N SER A 134 -4.96 8.85 12.07
CA SER A 134 -5.66 9.94 11.38
C SER A 134 -6.85 9.49 10.56
N ASP A 135 -6.74 8.36 9.87
CA ASP A 135 -7.72 7.90 8.89
C ASP A 135 -7.54 6.41 8.61
N ALA A 136 -8.61 5.73 8.24
CA ALA A 136 -8.60 4.33 7.85
C ALA A 136 -9.65 4.10 6.76
N ILE A 137 -9.23 3.53 5.64
CA ILE A 137 -10.13 3.26 4.51
C ILE A 137 -9.87 1.87 3.94
N ILE A 138 -10.92 1.22 3.43
CA ILE A 138 -10.80 0.07 2.54
C ILE A 138 -11.04 0.57 1.12
N ALA A 139 -10.03 0.44 0.27
CA ALA A 139 -10.06 0.84 -1.13
C ALA A 139 -10.06 -0.41 -2.02
N TYR A 140 -11.11 -0.55 -2.84
CA TYR A 140 -11.20 -1.59 -3.87
C TYR A 140 -10.57 -1.06 -5.14
N ARG A 141 -9.52 -1.73 -5.61
CA ARG A 141 -8.80 -1.36 -6.83
C ARG A 141 -8.99 -2.44 -7.89
N ASP A 142 -9.36 -2.05 -9.11
CA ASP A 142 -9.31 -2.93 -10.28
C ASP A 142 -7.88 -3.43 -10.47
N HIS A 143 -7.74 -4.75 -10.53
CA HIS A 143 -6.45 -5.40 -10.55
C HIS A 143 -5.66 -5.06 -11.83
N ASP A 144 -6.30 -5.12 -13.00
CA ASP A 144 -5.65 -4.91 -14.29
C ASP A 144 -5.14 -3.48 -14.45
N ILE A 145 -5.98 -2.49 -14.08
CA ILE A 145 -5.61 -1.08 -14.18
C ILE A 145 -4.48 -0.76 -13.21
N TYR A 146 -4.57 -1.23 -11.96
CA TYR A 146 -3.57 -0.93 -10.94
C TYR A 146 -2.23 -1.61 -11.24
N GLU A 147 -2.24 -2.88 -11.61
CA GLU A 147 -1.03 -3.63 -11.96
C GLU A 147 -0.32 -3.02 -13.17
N PHE A 148 -1.05 -2.68 -14.24
CA PHE A 148 -0.49 -1.99 -15.40
C PHE A 148 0.14 -0.65 -15.00
N ALA A 149 -0.53 0.14 -14.16
CA ALA A 149 0.00 1.41 -13.70
C ALA A 149 1.30 1.23 -12.89
N VAL A 150 1.36 0.27 -11.97
CA VAL A 150 2.57 -0.06 -11.20
C VAL A 150 3.70 -0.55 -12.10
N PHE A 151 3.40 -1.37 -13.11
CA PHE A 151 4.40 -1.85 -14.05
C PHE A 151 5.03 -0.71 -14.86
N ILE A 152 4.21 0.21 -15.41
CA ILE A 152 4.72 1.40 -16.09
C ILE A 152 5.51 2.29 -15.13
N ASP A 153 5.07 2.42 -13.87
CA ASP A 153 5.78 3.21 -12.86
C ASP A 153 7.22 2.72 -12.66
N SER A 154 7.36 1.41 -12.44
CA SER A 154 8.65 0.72 -12.28
C SER A 154 9.51 0.83 -13.54
N LEU A 155 8.90 0.72 -14.73
CA LEU A 155 9.60 0.89 -15.99
C LEU A 155 10.12 2.33 -16.17
N VAL A 156 9.33 3.34 -15.78
CA VAL A 156 9.75 4.75 -15.81
C VAL A 156 10.87 5.01 -14.80
N ASP A 157 10.82 4.40 -13.62
CA ASP A 157 11.92 4.49 -12.65
C ASP A 157 13.20 3.85 -13.17
N PHE A 158 13.09 2.69 -13.82
CA PHE A 158 14.24 2.07 -14.49
C PHE A 158 14.81 2.98 -15.59
N ILE A 159 13.98 3.56 -16.46
CA ILE A 159 14.39 4.52 -17.49
C ILE A 159 15.14 5.72 -16.86
N ASN A 160 14.69 6.21 -15.72
CA ASN A 160 15.33 7.33 -15.03
C ASN A 160 16.74 7.03 -14.50
N LEU A 161 17.05 5.76 -14.22
CA LEU A 161 18.37 5.32 -13.80
C LEU A 161 19.36 5.23 -14.98
N LEU A 162 18.88 5.16 -16.22
CA LEU A 162 19.72 5.06 -17.41
C LEU A 162 20.32 6.43 -17.82
N PRO A 163 21.55 6.46 -18.36
CA PRO A 163 22.14 7.68 -18.91
C PRO A 163 21.27 8.31 -20.00
N ARG A 164 21.26 9.65 -20.11
CA ARG A 164 20.39 10.38 -21.04
C ARG A 164 20.57 10.01 -22.51
N ASN A 165 21.82 9.74 -22.90
CA ASN A 165 22.16 9.40 -24.29
C ASN A 165 22.20 7.88 -24.52
N ASP A 166 21.69 7.08 -23.58
CA ASP A 166 21.65 5.63 -23.71
C ASP A 166 20.57 5.21 -24.71
N TYR A 167 20.93 4.34 -25.65
CA TYR A 167 20.01 3.77 -26.64
C TYR A 167 18.83 3.05 -25.96
N LEU A 168 19.09 2.32 -24.87
CA LEU A 168 18.08 1.60 -24.11
C LEU A 168 17.03 2.58 -23.57
N ARG A 169 17.48 3.72 -23.05
CA ARG A 169 16.60 4.77 -22.51
C ARG A 169 15.68 5.32 -23.61
N VAL A 170 16.25 5.74 -24.74
CA VAL A 170 15.48 6.33 -25.85
C VAL A 170 14.43 5.35 -26.38
N ARG A 171 14.80 4.07 -26.55
CA ARG A 171 13.88 3.03 -27.02
C ARG A 171 12.74 2.78 -26.02
N LEU A 172 13.05 2.63 -24.73
CA LEU A 172 12.04 2.41 -23.70
C LEU A 172 11.10 3.61 -23.50
N GLU A 173 11.62 4.84 -23.57
CA GLU A 173 10.80 6.05 -23.53
C GLU A 173 9.80 6.11 -24.70
N GLY A 174 10.23 5.71 -25.91
CA GLY A 174 9.36 5.59 -27.08
C GLY A 174 8.24 4.58 -26.86
N ILE A 175 8.58 3.37 -26.39
CA ILE A 175 7.61 2.31 -26.07
C ILE A 175 6.59 2.80 -25.03
N VAL A 176 7.05 3.38 -23.92
CA VAL A 176 6.16 3.90 -22.87
C VAL A 176 5.26 5.02 -23.40
N SER A 177 5.81 5.94 -24.18
CA SER A 177 5.03 7.02 -24.81
C SER A 177 3.92 6.46 -25.70
N ASP A 178 4.22 5.50 -26.56
CA ASP A 178 3.26 4.93 -27.51
C ASP A 178 2.16 4.14 -26.80
N VAL A 179 2.53 3.31 -25.83
CA VAL A 179 1.58 2.56 -25.00
C VAL A 179 0.67 3.51 -24.22
N LEU A 180 1.23 4.54 -23.59
CA LEU A 180 0.42 5.50 -22.84
C LEU A 180 -0.50 6.32 -23.75
N ARG A 181 -0.15 6.60 -25.01
CA ARG A 181 -1.05 7.30 -25.96
C ARG A 181 -2.33 6.51 -26.25
N MET A 182 -2.31 5.19 -26.15
CA MET A 182 -3.49 4.33 -26.34
C MET A 182 -4.56 4.53 -25.25
N ILE A 183 -4.22 5.18 -24.14
CA ILE A 183 -5.09 5.34 -22.97
C ILE A 183 -5.35 6.83 -22.73
N PRO A 184 -6.14 7.53 -23.57
CA PRO A 184 -6.52 8.90 -23.29
C PRO A 184 -7.36 8.95 -22.00
N ILE A 185 -6.99 9.87 -21.10
CA ILE A 185 -7.70 10.10 -19.83
C ILE A 185 -8.52 11.37 -20.02
N GLU A 186 -9.84 11.23 -20.04
CA GLU A 186 -10.79 12.28 -20.40
C GLU A 186 -11.29 13.07 -19.17
N GLY A 187 -11.08 12.56 -17.95
CA GLY A 187 -11.47 13.20 -16.70
C GLY A 187 -11.21 12.34 -15.47
N ILE A 188 -11.54 12.85 -14.28
CA ILE A 188 -11.53 12.12 -13.01
C ILE A 188 -12.71 12.56 -12.15
N SER A 189 -13.33 11.65 -11.39
CA SER A 189 -14.46 11.98 -10.51
C SER A 189 -14.01 12.63 -9.19
N PRO A 190 -14.86 13.44 -8.53
CA PRO A 190 -14.56 14.05 -7.23
C PRO A 190 -14.17 13.05 -6.13
N GLU A 191 -14.81 11.88 -6.09
CA GLU A 191 -14.56 10.84 -5.08
C GLU A 191 -13.16 10.23 -5.27
N LYS A 192 -12.74 10.08 -6.53
CA LYS A 192 -11.37 9.68 -6.89
C LYS A 192 -10.37 10.79 -6.64
N VAL A 193 -10.78 12.07 -6.61
CA VAL A 193 -9.91 13.21 -6.22
C VAL A 193 -9.56 13.17 -4.73
N ASP A 194 -10.50 12.91 -3.82
CA ASP A 194 -10.19 12.75 -2.37
C ASP A 194 -9.19 11.61 -2.15
N TYR A 195 -9.44 10.47 -2.80
CA TYR A 195 -8.53 9.33 -2.76
C TYR A 195 -7.18 9.61 -3.43
N LEU A 196 -7.18 10.34 -4.56
CA LEU A 196 -5.96 10.81 -5.20
C LEU A 196 -5.11 11.63 -4.26
N ILE A 197 -5.74 12.50 -3.48
CA ILE A 197 -5.03 13.32 -2.50
C ILE A 197 -4.46 12.41 -1.40
N ASP A 198 -5.17 11.36 -1.01
CA ASP A 198 -4.67 10.38 -0.06
C ASP A 198 -3.46 9.59 -0.56
N LEU A 199 -3.49 9.17 -1.83
CA LEU A 199 -2.37 8.53 -2.53
C LEU A 199 -1.20 9.51 -2.77
N ALA A 200 -1.49 10.75 -3.19
CA ALA A 200 -0.50 11.80 -3.36
C ALA A 200 0.24 12.08 -2.04
N LEU A 201 -0.47 12.13 -0.92
CA LEU A 201 0.14 12.41 0.37
C LEU A 201 0.91 11.21 0.96
N SER A 202 0.68 9.98 0.47
CA SER A 202 1.48 8.81 0.84
C SER A 202 2.77 8.67 0.02
N GLU A 203 2.80 9.20 -1.21
CA GLU A 203 3.99 9.23 -2.08
C GLU A 203 5.14 10.08 -1.47
N PRO A 204 6.36 9.52 -1.29
CA PRO A 204 7.49 10.22 -0.67
C PRO A 204 7.88 11.54 -1.37
N LEU A 205 7.75 11.60 -2.70
CA LEU A 205 8.09 12.78 -3.51
C LEU A 205 7.17 13.98 -3.21
N LEU A 206 5.89 13.73 -2.92
CA LEU A 206 4.91 14.77 -2.60
C LEU A 206 4.90 15.10 -1.10
N ARG A 207 5.43 14.22 -0.24
CA ARG A 207 5.78 14.60 1.15
C ARG A 207 6.79 15.75 1.18
N GLN A 208 7.67 15.87 0.18
CA GLN A 208 8.62 17.00 0.09
C GLN A 208 8.03 18.27 -0.55
N ALA A 209 6.79 18.23 -1.08
CA ALA A 209 6.18 19.40 -1.69
C ALA A 209 5.83 20.50 -0.66
N HIS A 210 6.07 21.76 -1.04
CA HIS A 210 5.86 22.98 -0.23
C HIS A 210 4.46 23.06 0.44
N SER A 211 4.38 23.74 1.58
CA SER A 211 3.15 23.93 2.39
C SER A 211 1.94 24.43 1.61
N LEU A 212 2.15 25.29 0.60
CA LEU A 212 1.12 25.83 -0.28
C LEU A 212 0.43 24.73 -1.12
N LEU A 213 1.21 23.76 -1.62
CA LEU A 213 0.69 22.64 -2.42
C LEU A 213 -0.16 21.71 -1.55
N ARG A 214 0.26 21.49 -0.30
CA ARG A 214 -0.55 20.74 0.69
C ARG A 214 -1.83 21.49 1.05
N GLY A 215 -1.79 22.81 1.21
CA GLY A 215 -2.96 23.64 1.45
C GLY A 215 -3.96 23.61 0.28
N LEU A 216 -3.46 23.63 -0.94
CA LEU A 216 -4.30 23.52 -2.14
C LEU A 216 -4.94 22.13 -2.25
N LEU A 217 -4.17 21.07 -2.01
CA LEU A 217 -4.67 19.70 -1.97
C LEU A 217 -5.69 19.51 -0.84
N SER A 218 -5.47 20.08 0.35
CA SER A 218 -6.46 20.00 1.44
C SER A 218 -7.76 20.72 1.10
N ASN A 219 -7.69 21.87 0.43
CA ASN A 219 -8.88 22.59 -0.01
C ASN A 219 -9.63 21.82 -1.12
N LEU A 220 -8.89 21.22 -2.06
CA LEU A 220 -9.45 20.34 -3.08
C LEU A 220 -10.10 19.10 -2.45
N ARG A 221 -9.48 18.54 -1.40
CA ARG A 221 -10.00 17.42 -0.60
C ARG A 221 -11.32 17.81 0.07
N LEU A 222 -11.36 18.99 0.67
CA LEU A 222 -12.56 19.54 1.32
C LEU A 222 -13.68 19.72 0.30
N LEU A 223 -13.38 20.33 -0.84
CA LEU A 223 -14.32 20.50 -1.95
C LEU A 223 -14.85 19.16 -2.48
N ALA A 224 -13.97 18.17 -2.64
CA ALA A 224 -14.36 16.82 -3.06
C ALA A 224 -15.30 16.14 -2.07
N ARG A 225 -15.15 16.42 -0.77
CA ARG A 225 -15.99 15.86 0.29
C ARG A 225 -17.30 16.59 0.51
N GLU A 226 -17.26 17.92 0.54
CA GLU A 226 -18.38 18.74 0.98
C GLU A 226 -19.23 19.24 -0.19
N ALA A 227 -18.65 19.36 -1.39
CA ALA A 227 -19.33 19.89 -2.56
C ALA A 227 -18.94 19.15 -3.86
N PRO A 228 -19.14 17.81 -3.95
CA PRO A 228 -18.77 17.03 -5.12
C PRO A 228 -19.50 17.48 -6.40
N SER A 229 -20.71 18.03 -6.29
CA SER A 229 -21.46 18.60 -7.41
C SER A 229 -20.70 19.75 -8.10
N LYS A 230 -20.06 20.66 -7.34
CA LYS A 230 -19.28 21.78 -7.89
C LYS A 230 -18.09 21.31 -8.73
N LEU A 231 -17.47 20.20 -8.35
CA LEU A 231 -16.37 19.62 -9.14
C LEU A 231 -16.91 18.98 -10.43
N ARG A 232 -18.06 18.30 -10.39
CA ARG A 232 -18.70 17.76 -11.60
C ARG A 232 -19.08 18.86 -12.59
N ASP A 233 -19.58 19.99 -12.09
CA ASP A 233 -19.87 21.18 -12.89
C ASP A 233 -18.60 21.80 -13.50
N ALA A 234 -17.47 21.71 -12.79
CA ALA A 234 -16.15 22.10 -13.29
C ALA A 234 -15.51 21.09 -14.26
N GLY A 235 -16.24 20.05 -14.68
CA GLY A 235 -15.80 19.09 -15.69
C GLY A 235 -15.11 17.83 -15.14
N PHE A 236 -15.07 17.64 -13.82
CA PHE A 236 -14.58 16.40 -13.21
C PHE A 236 -15.60 15.27 -13.42
N ARG A 237 -15.49 14.59 -14.57
CA ARG A 237 -16.35 13.47 -14.97
C ARG A 237 -15.58 12.17 -14.96
N GLU A 238 -16.26 11.08 -14.62
CA GLU A 238 -15.66 9.76 -14.64
C GLU A 238 -15.51 9.26 -16.09
N PRO A 239 -14.32 8.79 -16.50
CA PRO A 239 -14.21 8.07 -17.76
C PRO A 239 -15.03 6.79 -17.66
N LYS A 240 -15.66 6.37 -18.76
CA LYS A 240 -16.42 5.11 -18.77
C LYS A 240 -15.49 3.96 -18.41
N TYR A 241 -15.76 3.34 -17.26
CA TYR A 241 -14.87 2.36 -16.63
C TYR A 241 -14.52 1.19 -17.57
N GLU A 242 -15.51 0.59 -18.21
CA GLU A 242 -15.28 -0.54 -19.14
C GLU A 242 -14.47 -0.14 -20.37
N GLU A 243 -14.65 1.08 -20.89
CA GLU A 243 -13.85 1.58 -22.00
C GLU A 243 -12.40 1.83 -21.56
N LEU A 244 -12.18 2.43 -20.39
CA LEU A 244 -10.84 2.63 -19.82
C LEU A 244 -10.13 1.29 -19.60
N LYS A 245 -10.81 0.34 -18.95
CA LYS A 245 -10.28 -0.99 -18.69
C LYS A 245 -9.91 -1.71 -19.98
N GLY A 246 -10.79 -1.70 -20.98
CA GLY A 246 -10.53 -2.28 -22.29
C GLY A 246 -9.32 -1.64 -23.00
N ARG A 247 -9.14 -0.31 -22.87
CA ARG A 247 -7.93 0.38 -23.37
C ARG A 247 -6.67 -0.06 -22.64
N VAL A 248 -6.73 -0.19 -21.31
CA VAL A 248 -5.59 -0.62 -20.48
C VAL A 248 -5.17 -2.05 -20.79
N ILE A 249 -6.09 -3.00 -20.92
CA ILE A 249 -5.79 -4.39 -21.26
C ILE A 249 -5.06 -4.45 -22.62
N LYS A 250 -5.59 -3.79 -23.64
CA LYS A 250 -4.95 -3.72 -24.97
C LYS A 250 -3.57 -3.05 -24.92
N ALA A 251 -3.41 -2.01 -24.11
CA ALA A 251 -2.14 -1.34 -23.93
C ALA A 251 -1.11 -2.23 -23.22
N LYS A 252 -1.53 -3.02 -22.21
CA LYS A 252 -0.68 -4.01 -21.52
C LYS A 252 -0.20 -5.09 -22.49
N GLU A 253 -1.11 -5.67 -23.28
CA GLU A 253 -0.76 -6.67 -24.30
C GLU A 253 0.24 -6.11 -25.32
N HIS A 254 -0.01 -4.89 -25.80
CA HIS A 254 0.88 -4.22 -26.75
C HIS A 254 2.26 -3.92 -26.15
N LEU A 255 2.31 -3.45 -24.90
CA LEU A 255 3.54 -3.21 -24.15
C LEU A 255 4.38 -4.49 -24.03
N ILE A 256 3.77 -5.59 -23.58
CA ILE A 256 4.46 -6.87 -23.42
C ILE A 256 5.03 -7.34 -24.76
N LYS A 257 4.27 -7.20 -25.84
CA LYS A 257 4.76 -7.51 -27.19
C LYS A 257 5.99 -6.68 -27.56
N LEU A 258 5.93 -5.35 -27.42
CA LEU A 258 7.03 -4.44 -27.75
C LEU A 258 8.28 -4.71 -26.89
N LEU A 259 8.11 -4.95 -25.59
CA LEU A 259 9.22 -5.29 -24.70
C LEU A 259 9.86 -6.63 -25.06
N ASN A 260 9.06 -7.64 -25.41
CA ASN A 260 9.57 -8.94 -25.85
C ASN A 260 10.33 -8.84 -27.18
N GLU A 261 9.81 -8.09 -28.15
CA GLU A 261 10.49 -7.84 -29.42
C GLU A 261 11.82 -7.12 -29.19
N PHE A 262 11.79 -6.04 -28.40
CA PHE A 262 12.98 -5.26 -28.10
C PHE A 262 14.01 -6.07 -27.30
N SER A 263 13.57 -6.93 -26.37
CA SER A 263 14.48 -7.79 -25.59
C SER A 263 15.31 -8.75 -26.47
N ARG A 264 14.83 -9.10 -27.67
CA ARG A 264 15.55 -9.94 -28.63
C ARG A 264 16.66 -9.19 -29.37
N GLU A 265 16.61 -7.86 -29.39
CA GLU A 265 17.67 -7.01 -29.93
C GLU A 265 18.85 -6.87 -28.95
N LEU A 266 18.66 -7.25 -27.68
CA LEU A 266 19.63 -7.09 -26.62
C LEU A 266 20.41 -8.39 -26.37
N ASP A 267 21.72 -8.25 -26.13
CA ASP A 267 22.54 -9.37 -25.70
C ASP A 267 22.17 -9.82 -24.29
N LYS A 268 22.02 -11.14 -24.09
CA LYS A 268 21.77 -11.72 -22.77
C LYS A 268 23.08 -11.81 -22.00
N VAL A 269 23.24 -10.96 -20.98
CA VAL A 269 24.49 -10.81 -20.22
C VAL A 269 24.60 -11.71 -18.97
N GLY A 270 23.51 -12.40 -18.59
CA GLY A 270 23.48 -13.28 -17.42
C GLY A 270 22.08 -13.45 -16.82
N SER A 271 22.01 -13.93 -15.58
CA SER A 271 20.77 -14.08 -14.81
C SER A 271 20.87 -13.34 -13.49
N VAL A 272 19.77 -12.67 -13.10
CA VAL A 272 19.62 -12.03 -11.79
C VAL A 272 18.68 -12.86 -10.96
N LEU A 273 19.11 -13.25 -9.76
CA LEU A 273 18.26 -13.90 -8.77
C LEU A 273 17.88 -12.86 -7.70
N ALA A 274 16.59 -12.73 -7.45
CA ALA A 274 16.06 -11.84 -6.41
C ALA A 274 15.38 -12.69 -5.34
N GLN A 275 15.63 -12.36 -4.07
CA GLN A 275 15.05 -13.04 -2.92
C GLN A 275 14.64 -12.02 -1.86
N GLY A 276 13.44 -12.20 -1.30
CA GLY A 276 12.98 -11.43 -0.16
C GLY A 276 13.78 -11.78 1.08
N HIS A 277 14.17 -10.77 1.86
CA HIS A 277 14.93 -10.96 3.08
C HIS A 277 14.57 -9.88 4.10
N SER A 278 14.56 -10.23 5.37
CA SER A 278 14.45 -9.27 6.46
C SER A 278 15.49 -9.57 7.53
N HIS A 279 16.46 -8.67 7.65
CA HIS A 279 17.36 -8.65 8.79
C HIS A 279 16.64 -8.01 9.98
N ILE A 280 16.62 -8.70 11.11
CA ILE A 280 16.00 -8.21 12.35
C ILE A 280 17.03 -8.37 13.45
N ASP A 281 17.34 -7.30 14.17
CA ASP A 281 18.14 -7.40 15.38
C ASP A 281 17.26 -7.81 16.57
N LEU A 282 17.61 -8.94 17.20
CA LEU A 282 16.87 -9.51 18.32
C LEU A 282 16.73 -8.55 19.51
N ALA A 283 17.85 -7.92 19.85
CA ALA A 283 17.97 -6.89 20.86
C ALA A 283 18.99 -5.88 20.35
N TRP A 284 18.54 -4.64 20.14
CA TRP A 284 19.39 -3.55 19.68
C TRP A 284 19.03 -2.28 20.45
N LEU A 285 18.30 -1.36 19.84
CA LEU A 285 17.73 -0.17 20.48
C LEU A 285 16.36 -0.44 21.13
N TRP A 286 16.00 -1.72 21.24
CA TRP A 286 14.74 -2.19 21.81
C TRP A 286 14.93 -3.47 22.62
N PRO A 287 14.04 -3.75 23.60
CA PRO A 287 14.07 -5.00 24.35
C PRO A 287 13.65 -6.19 23.48
N PRO A 288 13.99 -7.44 23.89
CA PRO A 288 13.63 -8.65 23.13
C PRO A 288 12.13 -8.81 22.84
N SER A 289 11.25 -8.30 23.71
CA SER A 289 9.80 -8.32 23.50
C SER A 289 9.36 -7.50 22.28
N THR A 290 10.07 -6.41 21.96
CA THR A 290 9.88 -5.67 20.72
C THR A 290 10.44 -6.43 19.52
N GLY A 291 11.57 -7.12 19.70
CA GLY A 291 12.13 -8.04 18.70
C GLY A 291 11.12 -9.10 18.26
N LEU A 292 10.41 -9.72 19.20
CA LEU A 292 9.32 -10.67 18.89
C LEU A 292 8.20 -10.03 18.07
N ARG A 293 7.77 -8.81 18.40
CA ARG A 293 6.74 -8.09 17.63
C ARG A 293 7.20 -7.77 16.22
N ASN A 294 8.48 -7.41 16.04
CA ASN A 294 9.06 -7.21 14.72
C ASN A 294 9.07 -8.51 13.91
N VAL A 295 9.45 -9.64 14.53
CA VAL A 295 9.39 -10.96 13.90
C VAL A 295 7.97 -11.31 13.47
N LEU A 296 6.98 -11.16 14.35
CA LEU A 296 5.56 -11.41 14.03
C LEU A 296 5.11 -10.58 12.83
N ARG A 297 5.44 -9.29 12.85
CA ARG A 297 5.05 -8.33 11.83
C ARG A 297 5.64 -8.66 10.46
N THR A 298 6.95 -8.91 10.42
CA THR A 298 7.65 -9.33 9.20
C THR A 298 7.10 -10.63 8.65
N VAL A 299 6.90 -11.64 9.50
CA VAL A 299 6.48 -12.97 9.04
C VAL A 299 5.02 -12.99 8.58
N SER A 300 4.12 -12.28 9.29
CA SER A 300 2.73 -12.15 8.83
C SER A 300 2.64 -11.46 7.46
N THR A 301 3.43 -10.40 7.24
CA THR A 301 3.56 -9.77 5.93
C THR A 301 4.13 -10.72 4.87
N ALA A 302 5.24 -11.40 5.18
CA ALA A 302 5.88 -12.32 4.21
C ALA A 302 4.95 -13.47 3.81
N LEU A 303 4.20 -14.06 4.74
CA LEU A 303 3.21 -15.09 4.45
C LEU A 303 2.11 -14.58 3.54
N ARG A 304 1.55 -13.39 3.83
CA ARG A 304 0.55 -12.77 2.95
C ARG A 304 1.11 -12.52 1.54
N LEU A 305 2.38 -12.15 1.41
CA LEU A 305 3.02 -12.00 0.10
C LEU A 305 3.23 -13.34 -0.60
N LEU A 306 3.63 -14.40 0.11
CA LEU A 306 3.75 -15.77 -0.44
C LEU A 306 2.39 -16.30 -0.94
N GLU A 307 1.29 -15.98 -0.25
CA GLU A 307 -0.07 -16.33 -0.68
C GLU A 307 -0.50 -15.57 -1.95
N LEU A 308 -0.07 -14.31 -2.10
CA LEU A 308 -0.50 -13.43 -3.20
C LEU A 308 0.36 -13.54 -4.45
N TYR A 309 1.64 -13.90 -4.30
CA TYR A 309 2.65 -13.90 -5.35
C TYR A 309 3.42 -15.23 -5.31
N PRO A 310 2.99 -16.24 -6.09
CA PRO A 310 3.59 -17.58 -6.05
C PRO A 310 5.09 -17.62 -6.39
N GLU A 311 5.60 -16.63 -7.11
CA GLU A 311 7.01 -16.46 -7.45
C GLU A 311 7.85 -15.81 -6.35
N PHE A 312 7.20 -15.22 -5.33
CA PHE A 312 7.91 -14.59 -4.22
C PHE A 312 8.61 -15.65 -3.37
N THR A 313 9.89 -15.42 -3.06
CA THR A 313 10.66 -16.25 -2.14
C THR A 313 11.15 -15.39 -0.99
N PHE A 314 11.21 -15.97 0.21
CA PHE A 314 11.61 -15.24 1.41
C PHE A 314 12.60 -16.05 2.26
N THR A 315 13.67 -15.41 2.70
CA THR A 315 14.66 -16.00 3.61
C THR A 315 14.67 -15.27 4.95
N MET A 316 14.62 -16.05 6.03
CA MET A 316 14.72 -15.60 7.40
C MET A 316 15.90 -16.31 8.10
N THR A 317 16.76 -15.55 8.78
CA THR A 317 18.10 -16.03 9.17
C THR A 317 18.16 -16.81 10.47
N SER A 318 17.24 -16.57 11.41
CA SER A 318 17.39 -17.05 12.79
C SER A 318 16.38 -18.14 13.16
N ALA A 319 16.89 -19.30 13.58
CA ALA A 319 16.09 -20.38 14.15
C ALA A 319 15.32 -19.95 15.42
N LEU A 320 15.82 -18.95 16.16
CA LEU A 320 15.14 -18.43 17.35
C LEU A 320 13.79 -17.79 17.00
N TYR A 321 13.65 -17.19 15.81
CA TYR A 321 12.40 -16.57 15.37
C TYR A 321 11.31 -17.64 15.23
N TYR A 322 11.64 -18.77 14.63
CA TYR A 322 10.76 -19.92 14.52
C TYR A 322 10.37 -20.48 15.89
N LYS A 323 11.31 -20.58 16.83
CA LYS A 323 11.03 -21.01 18.21
C LYS A 323 10.02 -20.09 18.88
N TRP A 324 10.24 -18.77 18.84
CA TRP A 324 9.32 -17.81 19.44
C TRP A 324 7.94 -17.82 18.80
N LEU A 325 7.86 -17.94 17.47
CA LEU A 325 6.58 -18.04 16.77
C LEU A 325 5.84 -19.33 17.15
N LYS A 326 6.54 -20.46 17.27
CA LYS A 326 5.95 -21.72 17.74
C LYS A 326 5.37 -21.60 19.16
N GLU A 327 6.06 -20.89 20.05
CA GLU A 327 5.65 -20.71 21.45
C GLU A 327 4.49 -19.72 21.61
N ASN A 328 4.50 -18.61 20.86
CA ASN A 328 3.57 -17.50 21.06
C ASN A 328 2.41 -17.44 20.04
N TYR A 329 2.63 -17.98 18.83
CA TYR A 329 1.70 -17.95 17.69
C TYR A 329 1.68 -19.30 16.96
N PRO A 330 1.29 -20.40 17.63
CA PRO A 330 1.42 -21.76 17.10
C PRO A 330 0.67 -22.00 15.78
N ASP A 331 -0.46 -21.33 15.56
CA ASP A 331 -1.21 -21.47 14.31
C ASP A 331 -0.55 -20.75 13.14
N LEU A 332 0.04 -19.58 13.39
CA LEU A 332 0.90 -18.91 12.41
C LEU A 332 2.10 -19.79 12.06
N PHE A 333 2.72 -20.41 13.08
CA PHE A 333 3.84 -21.32 12.86
C PHE A 333 3.47 -22.53 12.00
N LYS A 334 2.26 -23.09 12.14
CA LYS A 334 1.77 -24.16 11.25
C LYS A 334 1.70 -23.69 9.80
N LYS A 335 1.13 -22.51 9.54
CA LYS A 335 1.06 -21.91 8.19
C LYS A 335 2.46 -21.72 7.59
N ILE A 336 3.44 -21.27 8.38
CA ILE A 336 4.83 -21.14 7.92
C ILE A 336 5.39 -22.48 7.43
N LYS A 337 5.08 -23.59 8.12
CA LYS A 337 5.56 -24.93 7.73
C LYS A 337 4.96 -25.44 6.42
N GLU A 338 3.90 -24.83 5.90
CA GLU A 338 3.34 -25.21 4.59
C GLU A 338 4.21 -24.64 3.44
N TYR A 339 5.04 -23.64 3.72
CA TYR A 339 5.94 -22.98 2.76
C TYR A 339 7.42 -23.39 2.89
N VAL A 340 7.76 -24.28 3.83
CA VAL A 340 9.12 -24.77 4.11
C VAL A 340 9.14 -26.28 3.93
#